data_AF-A0A379AFV0-F1
#
_entry.id   AF-A0A379AFV0-F1
#
_cell.length_a   1.000
_cell.length_b   1.000
_cell.length_c   1.000
_cell.angle_alpha   90.00
_cell.angle_beta   90.00
_cell.angle_gamma   90.00
#
_symmetry.space_group_name_H-M   'P 1'
#
loop_
_entity.id
_entity.type
_entity.pdbx_description
1 polymer ?
#
loop_
_entity_poly.entity_id
_entity_poly.type
_entity_poly.pdbx_seq_one_letter_code
_entity_poly.pdbx_strand_id
1 'polypeptide(L)' 'MQANGCPVITSNVRALPEINPASAGWVIASPLNADREYSITSPEQKTQLRQSLVEGLKSILLAIIDRPEMLQEKG' A
#
# COMPACT_ATOMS: atom_id res chain seq x y z
N MET A 1 -5.94 11.11 -11.57
CA MET A 1 -4.89 11.15 -10.54
C MET A 1 -5.52 10.60 -9.27
N GLN A 2 -5.07 9.44 -8.78
CA GLN A 2 -5.33 9.10 -7.37
C GLN A 2 -4.45 10.02 -6.51
N ALA A 3 -4.88 10.34 -5.29
CA ALA A 3 -4.16 11.19 -4.33
C ALA A 3 -4.03 12.71 -4.65
N ASN A 4 -4.86 13.30 -5.52
CA ASN A 4 -4.93 14.77 -5.57
C ASN A 4 -5.81 15.31 -4.43
N GLY A 5 -5.16 15.67 -3.31
CA GLY A 5 -5.76 16.36 -2.16
C GLY A 5 -6.25 15.47 -1.01
N CYS A 6 -6.00 14.16 -1.08
CA CYS A 6 -6.20 13.24 0.04
C CYS A 6 -5.29 12.02 -0.15
N PRO A 7 -4.39 11.74 0.79
CA PRO A 7 -3.40 10.71 0.59
C PRO A 7 -4.05 9.35 0.84
N VAL A 8 -3.82 8.41 -0.07
CA VAL A 8 -4.43 7.06 -0.01
C VAL A 8 -3.40 6.01 0.37
N ILE A 9 -3.85 4.94 1.02
CA ILE A 9 -3.06 3.73 1.26
C ILE A 9 -3.51 2.68 0.25
N THR A 10 -2.60 2.20 -0.58
CA THR A 10 -2.86 1.24 -1.66
C THR A 10 -1.87 0.07 -1.60
N SER A 11 -2.05 -0.95 -2.43
CA SER A 11 -1.02 -1.97 -2.65
C SER A 11 -0.29 -1.74 -3.97
N ASN A 12 0.84 -2.42 -4.17
CA ASN A 12 1.59 -2.35 -5.43
C ASN A 12 0.95 -3.16 -6.58
N VAL A 13 -0.19 -3.83 -6.35
CA VAL A 13 -0.90 -4.63 -7.36
C VAL A 13 -1.36 -3.73 -8.50
N ARG A 14 -0.87 -4.02 -9.71
CA ARG A 14 -1.14 -3.22 -10.91
C ARG A 14 -0.97 -1.70 -10.70
N ALA A 15 -0.11 -1.32 -9.77
CA ALA A 15 0.19 0.08 -9.51
C ALA A 15 0.90 0.69 -10.71
N LEU A 16 0.51 1.92 -11.05
CA LEU A 16 1.17 2.77 -12.03
C LEU A 16 1.91 3.86 -11.26
N PRO A 17 3.26 3.78 -11.16
CA PRO A 17 4.07 4.78 -10.46
C PRO A 17 3.87 6.21 -10.97
N GLU A 18 3.46 6.35 -12.23
CA GLU A 18 3.15 7.61 -12.89
C GLU A 18 1.90 8.29 -12.29
N ILE A 19 1.01 7.51 -11.67
CA ILE A 19 -0.23 7.98 -11.02
C ILE A 19 -0.09 8.01 -9.50
N ASN A 20 0.56 7.00 -8.92
CA ASN A 20 0.82 6.86 -7.49
C ASN A 20 2.33 6.81 -7.22
N PRO A 21 3.04 7.94 -7.36
CA PRO A 21 4.46 7.99 -7.05
C PRO A 21 4.69 7.76 -5.55
N ALA A 22 5.88 7.30 -5.16
CA ALA A 22 6.21 7.09 -3.75
C ALA A 22 6.14 8.37 -2.90
N SER A 23 6.15 9.55 -3.52
CA SER A 23 5.96 10.85 -2.88
C SER A 23 4.50 11.15 -2.53
N ALA A 24 3.50 10.46 -3.11
CA ALA A 24 2.07 10.71 -2.88
C ALA A 24 1.37 9.47 -2.30
N GLY A 25 0.74 9.62 -1.15
CA GLY A 25 0.13 8.52 -0.40
C GLY A 25 1.13 7.43 0.06
N TRP A 26 0.62 6.23 0.25
CA TRP A 26 1.38 5.05 0.67
C TRP A 26 1.06 3.82 -0.16
N VAL A 27 2.08 2.99 -0.39
CA VAL A 27 1.95 1.72 -1.09
C VAL A 27 2.48 0.60 -0.18
N ILE A 28 1.59 -0.34 0.17
CA ILE A 28 1.97 -1.59 0.82
C ILE A 28 2.54 -2.50 -0.26
N ALA A 29 3.87 -2.67 -0.24
CA ALA A 29 4.56 -3.51 -1.19
C ALA A 29 4.44 -4.98 -0.82
N SER A 30 4.31 -5.83 -1.84
CA SER A 30 4.32 -7.28 -1.70
C SER A 30 4.91 -7.90 -2.96
N PRO A 31 5.45 -9.13 -2.90
CA PRO A 31 5.90 -9.84 -4.09
C PRO A 31 4.75 -10.03 -5.07
N LEU A 32 4.99 -9.68 -6.34
CA LEU A 32 4.03 -9.82 -7.44
C LEU A 32 4.64 -10.66 -8.57
N ASN A 33 3.79 -11.24 -9.40
CA ASN A 33 4.21 -11.89 -10.63
C ASN A 33 4.51 -10.87 -11.75
N ALA A 34 4.86 -11.39 -12.94
CA ALA A 34 5.17 -10.58 -14.12
C ALA A 34 4.01 -9.64 -14.55
N ASP A 35 2.77 -10.03 -14.27
CA ASP A 35 1.56 -9.26 -14.57
C ASP A 35 1.18 -8.25 -13.48
N ARG A 36 2.05 -8.08 -12.46
CA ARG A 36 1.84 -7.24 -11.28
C ARG A 36 0.62 -7.66 -10.45
N GLU A 37 0.39 -8.96 -10.32
CA GLU A 37 -0.65 -9.57 -9.49
C GLU A 37 -0.07 -10.48 -8.41
N TYR A 38 -0.89 -10.82 -7.41
CA TYR A 38 -0.53 -11.85 -6.43
C TYR A 38 -0.61 -13.25 -7.04
N SER A 39 0.41 -14.07 -6.79
CA SER A 39 0.36 -15.50 -7.07
C SER A 39 -0.05 -16.28 -5.82
N ILE A 40 -1.35 -16.56 -5.70
CA ILE A 40 -1.91 -17.32 -4.57
C ILE A 40 -2.34 -18.70 -5.08
N THR A 41 -1.63 -19.74 -4.68
CA THR A 41 -1.90 -21.14 -5.05
C THR A 41 -2.42 -21.98 -3.89
N SER A 42 -2.48 -21.41 -2.67
CA SER A 42 -2.95 -22.11 -1.47
C SER A 42 -3.71 -21.21 -0.48
N PRO A 43 -4.58 -21.78 0.37
CA PRO A 43 -5.23 -21.07 1.48
C PRO A 43 -4.24 -20.44 2.47
N GLU A 44 -3.10 -21.10 2.72
CA GLU A 44 -2.06 -20.65 3.64
C GLU A 44 -1.40 -19.36 3.12
N GLN A 45 -1.03 -19.33 1.84
CA GLN A 45 -0.52 -18.12 1.19
C GLN A 45 -1.53 -16.97 1.22
N LYS A 46 -2.81 -17.27 0.99
CA LYS A 46 -3.88 -16.26 1.08
C LYS A 46 -3.97 -15.66 2.48
N THR A 47 -3.82 -16.50 3.51
CA THR A 47 -3.85 -16.09 4.91
C THR A 47 -2.63 -15.23 5.26
N GLN A 48 -1.44 -15.65 4.84
CA GLN A 48 -0.20 -14.89 5.03
C GLN A 48 -0.25 -13.52 4.34
N LEU A 49 -0.72 -13.48 3.08
CA LEU A 49 -0.88 -12.21 2.37
C LEU A 49 -1.87 -11.28 3.07
N ARG A 50 -3.01 -11.81 3.52
CA ARG A 50 -3.99 -11.03 4.30
C ARG A 50 -3.35 -10.45 5.55
N GLN A 51 -2.61 -11.27 6.30
CA GLN A 51 -1.95 -10.83 7.52
C GLN A 51 -0.95 -9.71 7.22
N SER A 52 -0.08 -9.89 6.22
CA SER A 52 0.89 -8.87 5.79
C SER A 52 0.22 -7.56 5.38
N LEU A 53 -0.90 -7.60 4.64
CA LEU A 53 -1.62 -6.40 4.23
C LEU A 53 -2.24 -5.67 5.43
N VAL A 54 -2.82 -6.42 6.38
CA VAL A 54 -3.42 -5.84 7.60
C VAL A 54 -2.35 -5.24 8.50
N GLU A 55 -1.21 -5.92 8.67
CA GLU A 55 -0.07 -5.42 9.45
C GLU A 55 0.52 -4.16 8.82
N GLY A 56 0.71 -4.15 7.50
CA GLY A 56 1.16 -2.96 6.77
C GLY A 56 0.20 -1.77 6.92
N LEU A 57 -1.11 -2.01 6.79
CA LEU A 57 -2.12 -0.97 6.98
C LEU A 57 -2.07 -0.41 8.41
N LYS A 58 -2.03 -1.28 9.42
CA LYS A 58 -1.93 -0.86 10.83
C LYS A 58 -0.67 -0.06 11.09
N SER A 59 0.48 -0.51 10.57
CA SER A 59 1.75 0.19 10.74
C SER A 59 1.70 1.60 10.16
N ILE A 60 1.13 1.77 8.96
CA ILE A 60 1.00 3.09 8.33
C ILE A 60 0.05 3.98 9.15
N LEU A 61 -1.11 3.46 9.57
CA LEU A 61 -2.06 4.22 10.36
C LEU A 61 -1.48 4.65 11.71
N LEU A 62 -0.77 3.76 12.40
CA LEU A 62 -0.11 4.08 13.66
C LEU A 62 0.98 5.14 13.47
N ALA A 63 1.76 5.07 12.37
CA ALA A 63 2.75 6.09 12.04
C ALA A 63 2.09 7.46 11.75
N ILE A 64 0.95 7.49 11.06
CA ILE A 64 0.18 8.72 10.82
C ILE A 64 -0.37 9.29 12.14
N ILE A 65 -0.84 8.43 13.05
CA ILE A 65 -1.35 8.86 14.36
C ILE A 65 -0.23 9.44 15.22
N ASP A 66 0.95 8.78 15.22
CA ASP A 66 2.14 9.24 15.94
C ASP A 66 2.70 10.53 15.34
N ARG A 67 2.61 10.66 14.01
CA ARG A 67 3.21 11.76 13.25
C ARG A 67 2.26 12.33 12.17
N PRO A 68 1.22 13.11 12.56
CA PRO A 68 0.18 13.57 11.64
C PRO A 68 0.65 14.44 10.46
N GLU A 69 1.79 15.12 10.60
CA GLU A 69 2.39 15.94 9.53
C GLU A 69 2.72 15.13 8.26
N MET A 70 2.85 13.80 8.37
CA MET A 70 3.02 12.91 7.23
C MET A 70 1.88 13.02 6.21
N LEU A 71 0.67 13.42 6.63
CA LEU A 71 -0.45 13.64 5.72
C LEU A 71 -0.14 14.78 4.74
N GLN A 72 0.48 15.86 5.20
CA GLN A 72 0.84 17.01 4.35
C GLN A 72 2.00 16.67 3.42
N GLU A 73 2.97 15.87 3.89
CA GLU A 73 4.07 15.38 3.08
C GLU A 73 3.59 14.46 1.93
N LYS A 74 2.51 13.72 2.15
CA LYS A 74 1.97 12.72 1.22
C LYS A 74 0.81 13.22 0.36
N GLY A 75 0.34 14.45 0.57
CA GLY A 75 -0.62 15.16 -0.29
C GLY A 75 -2.04 15.19 0.23
#